data_AF-A0A925QPG0-F1
#
_entry.id   AF-A0A925QPG0-F1
#
_cell.length_a   1.000
_cell.length_b   1.000
_cell.length_c   1.000
_cell.angle_alpha   90.00
_cell.angle_beta   90.00
_cell.angle_gamma   90.00
#
_symmetry.space_group_name_H-M   'P 1'
#
loop_
_entity.id
_entity.type
_entity.pdbx_description
1 polymer ?
#
loop_
_entity_poly.entity_id
_entity_poly.type
_entity_poly.pdbx_seq_one_letter_code
_entity_poly.pdbx_strand_id
1 'polypeptide(L)'
;MQNDTPTPLRAQALPKVLLHEHLDGGLRVTTLLDLLRQRGLSAPAPDAVAMAAWFDRNAHAGSLEKYLEGFALTVAAMATPAGLERVAFEAAEEAHAQGNVLAEFRIAPLLFEPHGLSGEQAVESLLAGLARSALPLGERSGLIVCAMRHLPPSETERAARLALKYQGQGVVAFDLAGPEQGFPPSGHLDALRIVRGAGLPLTLHA
;
A
#
# COMPACT_ATOMS: atom_id res chain seq x y z
N MET A 1 13.12 31.49 21.48
CA MET A 1 12.33 30.25 21.53
C MET A 1 13.26 29.13 21.12
N GLN A 2 13.67 28.27 22.05
CA GLN A 2 14.47 27.08 21.72
C GLN A 2 13.56 26.13 20.92
N ASN A 3 13.98 25.77 19.70
CA ASN A 3 13.32 24.74 18.91
C ASN A 3 13.51 23.41 19.65
N ASP A 4 12.50 23.03 20.42
CA ASP A 4 12.42 21.73 21.10
C ASP A 4 12.11 20.67 20.03
N THR A 5 13.10 20.33 19.22
CA THR A 5 13.01 19.18 18.31
C THR A 5 12.73 17.96 19.19
N PRO A 6 11.61 17.25 19.00
CA PRO A 6 11.30 16.08 19.82
C PRO A 6 12.44 15.08 19.71
N THR A 7 12.96 14.62 20.86
CA THR A 7 13.85 13.46 20.86
C THR A 7 13.10 12.25 20.27
N PRO A 8 13.79 11.27 19.67
CA PRO A 8 13.13 10.10 19.07
C PRO A 8 12.12 9.40 20.01
N LEU A 9 12.44 9.32 21.30
CA LEU A 9 11.56 8.79 22.35
C LEU A 9 10.30 9.64 22.57
N ARG A 10 10.40 10.96 22.49
CA ARG A 10 9.22 11.86 22.57
C ARG A 10 8.33 11.74 21.33
N ALA A 11 8.92 11.63 20.13
CA ALA A 11 8.16 11.50 18.89
C ALA A 11 7.33 10.19 18.83
N GLN A 12 7.89 9.08 19.34
CA GLN A 12 7.18 7.80 19.41
C GLN A 12 5.98 7.86 20.35
N ALA A 13 6.09 8.55 21.49
CA ALA A 13 5.03 8.66 22.49
C ALA A 13 3.84 9.55 22.08
N LEU A 14 3.99 10.39 21.04
CA LEU A 14 2.90 11.25 20.59
C LEU A 14 1.84 10.45 19.82
N PRO A 15 0.54 10.74 19.99
CA PRO A 15 -0.49 10.18 19.12
C PRO A 15 -0.28 10.69 17.68
N LYS A 16 -0.26 9.77 16.72
CA LYS A 16 -0.03 10.07 15.30
C LYS A 16 -1.14 9.52 14.41
N VAL A 17 -1.24 10.10 13.23
CA VAL A 17 -2.18 9.71 12.18
C VAL A 17 -1.37 9.43 10.93
N LEU A 18 -1.43 8.19 10.43
CA LEU A 18 -0.75 7.76 9.23
C LEU A 18 -1.75 7.73 8.06
N LEU A 19 -1.66 8.71 7.15
CA LEU A 19 -2.64 8.85 6.07
C LEU A 19 -2.12 8.38 4.71
N HIS A 20 -0.84 8.05 4.58
CA HIS A 20 -0.23 7.73 3.29
C HIS A 20 0.85 6.65 3.43
N GLU A 21 0.42 5.39 3.52
CA GLU A 21 1.32 4.24 3.63
C GLU A 21 1.00 3.19 2.56
N HIS A 22 1.88 3.04 1.58
CA HIS A 22 1.74 2.02 0.53
C HIS A 22 2.24 0.66 1.05
N LEU A 23 1.34 -0.32 1.18
CA LEU A 23 1.68 -1.63 1.74
C LEU A 23 2.68 -2.42 0.88
N ASP A 24 2.71 -2.17 -0.43
CA ASP A 24 3.69 -2.71 -1.38
C ASP A 24 5.00 -1.92 -1.43
N GLY A 25 5.08 -0.77 -0.75
CA GLY A 25 6.31 0.02 -0.57
C GLY A 25 6.96 -0.14 0.82
N GLY A 26 6.20 -0.57 1.83
CA GLY A 26 6.61 -0.58 3.24
C GLY A 26 7.11 -1.91 3.81
N LEU A 27 7.39 -2.92 2.98
CA LEU A 27 7.78 -4.25 3.46
C LEU A 27 9.13 -4.22 4.17
N ARG A 28 9.24 -4.96 5.29
CA ARG A 28 10.54 -5.35 5.85
C ARG A 28 11.34 -6.12 4.81
N VAL A 29 12.61 -5.78 4.64
CA VAL A 29 13.51 -6.51 3.71
C VAL A 29 13.66 -7.99 4.05
N THR A 30 13.58 -8.35 5.34
CA THR A 30 13.59 -9.74 5.80
C THR A 30 12.33 -10.49 5.37
N THR A 31 11.16 -9.88 5.55
CA THR A 31 9.88 -10.42 5.07
C THR A 31 9.89 -10.58 3.55
N LEU A 32 10.40 -9.59 2.81
CA LEU A 32 10.52 -9.69 1.35
C LEU A 32 11.40 -10.88 0.92
N LEU A 33 12.58 -11.05 1.52
CA LEU A 33 13.48 -12.17 1.22
C LEU A 33 12.82 -13.53 1.49
N ASP A 34 12.07 -13.63 2.59
CA ASP A 34 11.32 -14.83 2.92
C ASP A 34 10.20 -15.12 1.91
N LEU A 35 9.44 -14.09 1.51
CA LEU A 35 8.38 -14.21 0.51
C LEU A 35 8.93 -14.60 -0.86
N LEU A 36 10.03 -13.99 -1.30
CA LEU A 36 10.72 -14.36 -2.55
C LEU A 36 11.15 -15.83 -2.52
N ARG A 37 11.73 -16.31 -1.40
CA ARG A 37 12.10 -17.72 -1.23
C ARG A 37 10.89 -18.64 -1.30
N GLN A 38 9.80 -18.32 -0.61
CA GLN A 38 8.56 -19.11 -0.63
C GLN A 38 7.93 -19.16 -2.03
N ARG A 39 8.08 -18.09 -2.82
CA ARG A 39 7.60 -17.99 -4.19
C ARG A 39 8.54 -18.60 -5.24
N GLY A 40 9.75 -18.98 -4.86
CA GLY A 40 10.79 -19.41 -5.80
C GLY A 40 11.23 -18.30 -6.77
N LEU A 41 11.13 -17.04 -6.35
CA LEU A 41 11.55 -15.88 -7.14
C LEU A 41 12.99 -15.49 -6.80
N SER A 42 13.74 -15.04 -7.82
CA SER A 42 15.10 -14.56 -7.64
C SER A 42 15.12 -13.25 -6.85
N ALA A 43 16.00 -13.18 -5.86
CA ALA A 43 16.28 -11.94 -5.15
C ALA A 43 17.41 -11.16 -5.85
N PRO A 44 17.29 -9.83 -6.04
CA PRO A 44 18.38 -9.01 -6.59
C PRO A 44 19.58 -8.85 -5.65
N ALA A 45 19.43 -9.28 -4.39
CA ALA A 45 20.46 -9.21 -3.36
C ALA A 45 20.39 -10.47 -2.46
N PRO A 46 21.53 -10.96 -1.94
CA PRO A 46 21.61 -12.24 -1.24
C PRO A 46 21.11 -12.20 0.21
N ASP A 47 21.11 -11.04 0.84
CA ASP A 47 20.77 -10.86 2.25
C ASP A 47 20.10 -9.52 2.53
N ALA A 48 19.64 -9.33 3.77
CA ALA A 48 18.87 -8.16 4.18
C ALA A 48 19.66 -6.84 4.06
N VAL A 49 20.96 -6.86 4.34
CA VAL A 49 21.82 -5.67 4.27
C VAL A 49 22.00 -5.25 2.81
N ALA A 50 22.33 -6.20 1.94
CA ALA A 50 22.48 -5.96 0.52
C ALA A 50 21.15 -5.59 -0.14
N MET A 51 20.03 -6.15 0.31
CA MET A 51 18.68 -5.81 -0.17
C MET A 51 18.30 -4.38 0.20
N ALA A 52 18.52 -3.97 1.45
CA ALA A 52 18.28 -2.59 1.87
C ALA A 52 19.11 -1.60 1.06
N ALA A 53 20.40 -1.91 0.82
CA ALA A 53 21.25 -1.08 -0.02
C ALA A 53 20.80 -1.06 -1.50
N TRP A 54 20.19 -2.14 -2.00
CA TRP A 54 19.63 -2.18 -3.35
C TRP A 54 18.41 -1.26 -3.49
N PHE A 55 17.48 -1.29 -2.52
CA PHE A 55 16.35 -0.36 -2.48
C PHE A 55 16.81 1.10 -2.37
N ASP A 56 17.76 1.38 -1.48
CA ASP A 56 18.30 2.73 -1.29
C ASP A 56 18.92 3.31 -2.58
N ARG A 57 19.72 2.51 -3.30
CA ARG A 57 20.29 2.93 -4.59
C ARG A 57 19.22 3.19 -5.64
N ASN A 58 18.19 2.35 -5.72
CA ASN A 58 17.10 2.55 -6.68
C ASN A 58 16.27 3.78 -6.34
N ALA A 59 16.04 4.04 -5.04
CA ALA A 59 15.32 5.22 -4.60
C ALA A 59 16.06 6.53 -4.92
N HIS A 60 17.38 6.51 -4.89
CA HIS A 60 18.24 7.66 -5.21
C HIS A 60 18.77 7.66 -6.65
N ALA A 61 18.20 6.83 -7.54
CA ALA A 61 18.65 6.72 -8.93
C ALA A 61 18.24 7.92 -9.82
N GLY A 62 17.41 8.84 -9.31
CA GLY A 62 16.91 9.98 -10.10
C GLY A 62 15.93 9.60 -11.21
N SER A 63 15.38 8.37 -11.18
CA SER A 63 14.42 7.86 -12.15
C SER A 63 13.24 7.22 -11.43
N LEU A 64 12.03 7.65 -11.78
CA LEU A 64 10.80 7.04 -11.28
C LEU A 64 10.69 5.57 -11.70
N GLU A 65 11.14 5.23 -12.90
CA GLU A 65 11.13 3.84 -13.38
C GLU A 65 11.99 2.95 -12.47
N LYS A 66 13.19 3.42 -12.11
CA LYS A 66 14.09 2.71 -11.19
C LYS A 66 13.49 2.59 -9.79
N TYR A 67 12.81 3.63 -9.31
CA TYR A 67 12.09 3.59 -8.04
C TYR A 67 10.97 2.52 -8.07
N LEU A 68 10.22 2.44 -9.17
CA LEU A 68 9.10 1.50 -9.33
C LEU A 68 9.53 0.04 -9.53
N GLU A 69 10.78 -0.25 -9.91
CA GLU A 69 11.32 -1.63 -9.92
C GLU A 69 11.20 -2.31 -8.54
N GLY A 70 11.34 -1.53 -7.45
CA GLY A 70 11.13 -2.02 -6.09
C GLY A 70 9.69 -2.48 -5.85
N PHE A 71 8.71 -1.72 -6.31
CA PHE A 71 7.28 -2.06 -6.19
C PHE A 71 6.92 -3.32 -7.00
N ALA A 72 7.47 -3.47 -8.20
CA ALA A 72 7.24 -4.67 -9.00
C ALA A 72 7.75 -5.94 -8.28
N LEU A 73 8.91 -5.84 -7.61
CA LEU A 73 9.49 -6.94 -6.84
C LEU A 73 8.63 -7.30 -5.62
N THR A 74 8.20 -6.31 -4.84
CA THR A 74 7.39 -6.53 -3.64
C THR A 74 6.02 -7.09 -3.97
N VAL A 75 5.33 -6.56 -4.99
CA VAL A 75 4.06 -7.07 -5.50
C VAL A 75 4.19 -8.54 -5.89
N ALA A 76 5.19 -8.89 -6.70
CA ALA A 76 5.41 -10.27 -7.13
C ALA A 76 5.67 -11.22 -5.95
N ALA A 77 6.45 -10.78 -4.96
CA ALA A 77 6.79 -11.57 -3.77
C ALA A 77 5.55 -11.81 -2.89
N MET A 78 4.75 -10.77 -2.62
CA MET A 78 3.64 -10.84 -1.68
C MET A 78 2.35 -11.43 -2.28
N ALA A 79 2.29 -11.71 -3.58
CA ALA A 79 1.10 -12.17 -4.30
C ALA A 79 0.64 -13.60 -3.93
N THR A 80 0.39 -13.88 -2.66
CA THR A 80 -0.34 -15.04 -2.12
C THR A 80 -1.25 -14.55 -1.00
N PRO A 81 -2.37 -15.22 -0.68
CA PRO A 81 -3.22 -14.79 0.43
C PRO A 81 -2.44 -14.64 1.75
N ALA A 82 -1.60 -15.62 2.09
CA ALA A 82 -0.75 -15.58 3.29
C ALA A 82 0.31 -14.46 3.25
N GLY A 83 0.87 -14.16 2.06
CA GLY A 83 1.82 -13.08 1.88
C GLY A 83 1.19 -11.70 2.11
N LEU A 84 0.03 -11.47 1.50
CA LEU A 84 -0.74 -10.23 1.67
C LEU A 84 -1.19 -10.04 3.12
N GLU A 85 -1.71 -11.10 3.75
CA GLU A 85 -2.13 -11.09 5.15
C GLU A 85 -0.94 -10.76 6.08
N ARG A 86 0.22 -11.40 5.87
CA ARG A 86 1.44 -11.14 6.65
C ARG A 86 1.89 -9.69 6.52
N VAL A 87 1.99 -9.17 5.29
CA VAL A 87 2.47 -7.80 5.05
C VAL A 87 1.54 -6.77 5.68
N ALA A 88 0.22 -6.92 5.51
CA ALA A 88 -0.75 -6.02 6.10
C ALA A 88 -0.71 -6.05 7.64
N PHE A 89 -0.61 -7.25 8.23
CA PHE A 89 -0.47 -7.40 9.67
C PHE A 89 0.80 -6.74 10.22
N GLU A 90 1.95 -6.99 9.58
CA GLU A 90 3.23 -6.41 10.00
C GLU A 90 3.22 -4.88 9.93
N ALA A 91 2.64 -4.31 8.87
CA ALA A 91 2.52 -2.85 8.71
C ALA A 91 1.61 -2.23 9.79
N ALA A 92 0.47 -2.86 10.09
CA ALA A 92 -0.45 -2.39 11.12
C ALA A 92 0.16 -2.45 12.54
N GLU A 93 0.87 -3.53 12.87
CA GLU A 93 1.58 -3.66 14.14
C GLU A 93 2.70 -2.63 14.30
N GLU A 94 3.43 -2.33 13.22
CA GLU A 94 4.43 -1.26 13.24
C GLU A 94 3.81 0.11 13.44
N ALA A 95 2.73 0.41 12.71
CA ALA A 95 2.01 1.67 12.88
C ALA A 95 1.53 1.81 14.34
N HIS A 96 0.96 0.76 14.92
CA HIS A 96 0.52 0.74 16.31
C HIS A 96 1.69 0.95 17.30
N ALA A 97 2.78 0.18 17.14
CA ALA A 97 3.97 0.28 17.99
C ALA A 97 4.64 1.67 17.91
N GLN A 98 4.50 2.35 16.78
CA GLN A 98 4.96 3.72 16.61
C GLN A 98 4.02 4.76 17.24
N GLY A 99 2.88 4.38 17.82
CA GLY A 99 1.94 5.32 18.46
C GLY A 99 0.91 5.93 17.49
N ASN A 100 0.69 5.30 16.33
CA ASN A 100 -0.41 5.72 15.46
C ASN A 100 -1.75 5.30 16.09
N VAL A 101 -2.65 6.27 16.20
CA VAL A 101 -4.03 6.07 16.68
C VAL A 101 -5.03 5.95 15.53
N LEU A 102 -4.57 6.21 14.31
CA LEU A 102 -5.29 6.05 13.06
C LEU A 102 -4.27 5.72 11.96
N ALA A 103 -4.58 4.74 11.12
CA ALA A 103 -3.79 4.48 9.92
C ALA A 103 -4.65 4.09 8.72
N GLU A 104 -4.38 4.73 7.59
CA GLU A 104 -4.93 4.44 6.28
C GLU A 104 -3.84 3.82 5.40
N PHE A 105 -3.96 2.52 5.16
CA PHE A 105 -3.04 1.75 4.34
C PHE A 105 -3.55 1.69 2.91
N ARG A 106 -2.70 1.89 1.91
CA ARG A 106 -3.10 1.89 0.50
C ARG A 106 -2.33 0.85 -0.30
N ILE A 107 -2.98 0.29 -1.31
CA ILE A 107 -2.38 -0.64 -2.27
C ILE A 107 -3.29 -0.80 -3.47
N ALA A 108 -2.74 -1.16 -4.64
CA ALA A 108 -3.51 -1.43 -5.85
C ALA A 108 -3.79 -2.95 -5.99
N PRO A 109 -4.99 -3.45 -5.61
CA PRO A 109 -5.23 -4.90 -5.54
C PRO A 109 -5.21 -5.59 -6.90
N LEU A 110 -5.50 -4.85 -7.99
CA LEU A 110 -5.49 -5.40 -9.34
C LEU A 110 -4.07 -5.73 -9.85
N LEU A 111 -3.02 -5.21 -9.21
CA LEU A 111 -1.63 -5.56 -9.53
C LEU A 111 -1.31 -7.04 -9.23
N PHE A 112 -2.13 -7.72 -8.42
CA PHE A 112 -1.94 -9.12 -8.08
C PHE A 112 -2.57 -10.10 -9.09
N GLU A 113 -3.42 -9.63 -10.00
CA GLU A 113 -4.10 -10.47 -10.99
C GLU A 113 -3.13 -11.20 -11.95
N PRO A 114 -2.09 -10.54 -12.48
CA PRO A 114 -1.06 -11.23 -13.28
C PRO A 114 -0.31 -12.32 -12.51
N HIS A 115 -0.39 -12.32 -11.18
CA HIS A 115 0.25 -13.29 -10.29
C HIS A 115 -0.71 -14.38 -9.77
N GLY A 116 -1.94 -14.44 -10.27
CA GLY A 116 -2.90 -15.51 -9.98
C GLY A 116 -3.83 -15.26 -8.79
N LEU A 117 -3.94 -14.02 -8.31
CA LEU A 117 -4.88 -13.61 -7.27
C LEU A 117 -5.90 -12.63 -7.84
N SER A 118 -7.20 -12.88 -7.62
CA SER A 118 -8.18 -11.86 -7.96
C SER A 118 -8.05 -10.62 -7.06
N GLY A 119 -8.53 -9.48 -7.54
CA GLY A 119 -8.61 -8.26 -6.73
C GLY A 119 -9.38 -8.47 -5.42
N GLU A 120 -10.46 -9.26 -5.43
CA GLU A 120 -11.21 -9.65 -4.23
C GLU A 120 -10.33 -10.41 -3.22
N GLN A 121 -9.65 -11.47 -3.67
CA GLN A 121 -8.79 -12.26 -2.79
C GLN A 121 -7.68 -11.39 -2.20
N ALA A 122 -7.17 -10.44 -2.97
CA ALA A 122 -6.18 -9.50 -2.49
C ALA A 122 -6.76 -8.60 -1.38
N VAL A 123 -7.89 -7.93 -1.62
CA VAL A 123 -8.56 -7.09 -0.61
C VAL A 123 -8.90 -7.88 0.65
N GLU A 124 -9.49 -9.06 0.50
CA GLU A 124 -9.87 -9.94 1.63
C GLU A 124 -8.67 -10.35 2.48
N SER A 125 -7.55 -10.72 1.84
CA SER A 125 -6.32 -11.12 2.54
C SER A 125 -5.68 -9.94 3.28
N LEU A 126 -5.65 -8.76 2.66
CA LEU A 126 -5.14 -7.54 3.28
C LEU A 126 -5.98 -7.14 4.49
N LEU A 127 -7.30 -7.14 4.36
CA LEU A 127 -8.23 -6.84 5.46
C LEU A 127 -8.10 -7.85 6.60
N ALA A 128 -7.93 -9.15 6.30
CA ALA A 128 -7.67 -10.18 7.31
C ALA A 128 -6.36 -9.91 8.07
N GLY A 129 -5.31 -9.47 7.37
CA GLY A 129 -4.03 -9.11 7.98
C GLY A 129 -4.15 -7.90 8.90
N LEU A 130 -4.79 -6.83 8.41
CA LEU A 130 -5.06 -5.64 9.22
C LEU A 130 -5.84 -6.01 10.49
N ALA A 131 -6.94 -6.78 10.36
CA ALA A 131 -7.84 -7.14 11.47
C ALA A 131 -7.16 -7.88 12.64
N ARG A 132 -5.97 -8.43 12.43
CA ARG A 132 -5.19 -9.11 13.47
C ARG A 132 -4.39 -8.15 14.36
N SER A 133 -4.18 -6.90 13.93
CA SER A 133 -3.42 -5.91 14.71
C SER A 133 -4.27 -5.26 15.81
N ALA A 134 -3.60 -4.76 16.85
CA ALA A 134 -4.24 -3.96 17.90
C ALA A 134 -4.56 -2.51 17.47
N LEU A 135 -4.17 -2.09 16.26
CA LEU A 135 -4.56 -0.80 15.72
C LEU A 135 -6.09 -0.68 15.66
N PRO A 136 -6.69 0.44 16.11
CA PRO A 136 -8.14 0.63 16.01
C PRO A 136 -8.54 0.75 14.54
N LEU A 137 -9.02 -0.36 13.98
CA LEU A 137 -9.60 -0.45 12.64
C LEU A 137 -11.09 -0.12 12.67
N GLY A 138 -11.62 0.46 11.59
CA GLY A 138 -13.02 0.87 11.50
C GLY A 138 -13.20 2.13 10.66
N GLU A 139 -14.20 2.95 11.00
CA GLU A 139 -14.70 4.06 10.16
C GLU A 139 -13.63 5.00 9.57
N ARG A 140 -12.44 5.09 10.18
CA ARG A 140 -11.36 5.97 9.73
C ARG A 140 -9.98 5.31 9.60
N SER A 141 -9.81 4.05 9.99
CA SER A 141 -8.56 3.30 9.80
C SER A 141 -8.85 2.04 9.02
N GLY A 142 -8.10 1.79 7.95
CA GLY A 142 -8.36 0.64 7.11
C GLY A 142 -7.62 0.71 5.79
N LEU A 143 -8.21 0.05 4.80
CA LEU A 143 -7.63 -0.09 3.48
C LEU A 143 -8.15 0.99 2.53
N ILE A 144 -7.26 1.58 1.75
CA ILE A 144 -7.55 2.41 0.61
C ILE A 144 -7.24 1.59 -0.64
N VAL A 145 -8.25 1.35 -1.47
CA VAL A 145 -8.06 0.68 -2.75
C VAL A 145 -7.51 1.68 -3.75
N CYS A 146 -6.32 1.42 -4.27
CA CYS A 146 -5.66 2.28 -5.25
C CYS A 146 -5.88 1.77 -6.68
N ALA A 147 -6.06 2.71 -7.61
CA ALA A 147 -5.94 2.46 -9.05
C ALA A 147 -4.62 3.02 -9.58
N MET A 148 -4.15 2.44 -10.69
CA MET A 148 -2.91 2.85 -11.33
C MET A 148 -3.19 3.69 -12.57
N ARG A 149 -2.84 4.98 -12.53
CA ARG A 149 -3.21 5.99 -13.53
C ARG A 149 -2.64 5.78 -14.92
N HIS A 150 -1.62 4.94 -15.06
CA HIS A 150 -1.02 4.56 -16.33
C HIS A 150 -1.72 3.39 -17.03
N LEU A 151 -2.61 2.69 -16.32
CA LEU A 151 -3.45 1.65 -16.89
C LEU A 151 -4.68 2.27 -17.56
N PRO A 152 -5.36 1.52 -18.46
CA PRO A 152 -6.58 2.00 -19.10
C PRO A 152 -7.65 2.44 -18.07
N PRO A 153 -8.45 3.48 -18.34
CA PRO A 153 -9.50 3.94 -17.42
C PRO A 153 -10.48 2.87 -16.95
N SER A 154 -10.70 1.82 -17.76
CA SER A 154 -11.50 0.65 -17.38
C SER A 154 -10.95 -0.08 -16.16
N GLU A 155 -9.63 -0.11 -15.97
CA GLU A 155 -8.99 -0.70 -14.77
C GLU A 155 -9.24 0.15 -13.53
N THR A 156 -9.24 1.48 -13.67
CA THR A 156 -9.63 2.38 -12.58
C THR A 156 -11.09 2.21 -12.19
N GLU A 157 -11.99 2.03 -13.16
CA GLU A 157 -13.39 1.70 -12.88
C GLU A 157 -13.55 0.36 -12.15
N ARG A 158 -12.79 -0.67 -12.56
CA ARG A 158 -12.76 -1.97 -11.86
C ARG A 158 -12.30 -1.81 -10.41
N ALA A 159 -11.22 -1.08 -10.17
CA ALA A 159 -10.71 -0.80 -8.84
C ALA A 159 -11.72 0.02 -8.00
N ALA A 160 -12.41 1.00 -8.60
CA ALA A 160 -13.46 1.76 -7.93
C ALA A 160 -14.63 0.87 -7.49
N ARG A 161 -15.12 -0.01 -8.37
CA ARG A 161 -16.18 -0.97 -8.02
C ARG A 161 -15.73 -1.96 -6.94
N LEU A 162 -14.47 -2.39 -6.99
CA LEU A 162 -13.87 -3.22 -5.95
C LEU A 162 -13.85 -2.48 -4.60
N ALA A 163 -13.44 -1.21 -4.58
CA ALA A 163 -13.46 -0.39 -3.37
C ALA A 163 -14.87 -0.28 -2.78
N LEU A 164 -15.87 0.02 -3.61
CA LEU A 164 -17.27 0.13 -3.19
C LEU A 164 -17.84 -1.20 -2.69
N LYS A 165 -17.43 -2.34 -3.25
CA LYS A 165 -17.84 -3.67 -2.78
C LYS A 165 -17.47 -3.91 -1.32
N TYR A 166 -16.32 -3.41 -0.87
CA TYR A 166 -15.82 -3.56 0.49
C TYR A 166 -15.99 -2.28 1.34
N GLN A 167 -16.73 -1.29 0.85
CA GLN A 167 -17.13 -0.12 1.65
C GLN A 167 -17.92 -0.58 2.88
N GLY A 168 -17.55 -0.07 4.05
CA GLY A 168 -18.15 -0.51 5.33
C GLY A 168 -17.65 -1.88 5.83
N GLN A 169 -16.73 -2.52 5.11
CA GLN A 169 -16.11 -3.80 5.48
C GLN A 169 -14.59 -3.65 5.71
N GLY A 170 -14.12 -2.42 5.95
CA GLY A 170 -12.71 -2.11 6.20
C GLY A 170 -12.00 -1.37 5.07
N VAL A 171 -12.61 -1.23 3.89
CA VAL A 171 -12.18 -0.23 2.89
C VAL A 171 -12.75 1.14 3.26
N VAL A 172 -11.86 2.12 3.43
CA VAL A 172 -12.18 3.46 3.96
C VAL A 172 -12.08 4.57 2.92
N ALA A 173 -11.34 4.36 1.83
CA ALA A 173 -11.23 5.34 0.74
C ALA A 173 -10.80 4.68 -0.57
N PHE A 174 -10.67 5.50 -1.62
CA PHE A 174 -10.08 5.15 -2.90
C PHE A 174 -8.96 6.13 -3.26
N ASP A 175 -7.89 5.62 -3.90
CA ASP A 175 -6.72 6.39 -4.36
C ASP A 175 -6.48 6.23 -5.86
N LEU A 176 -5.83 7.22 -6.48
CA LEU A 176 -5.25 7.15 -7.81
C LEU A 176 -3.75 7.47 -7.70
N ALA A 177 -2.91 6.51 -8.05
CA ALA A 177 -1.45 6.62 -7.99
C ALA A 177 -0.78 6.12 -9.27
N GLY A 178 0.54 5.96 -9.26
CA GLY A 178 1.35 5.60 -10.43
C GLY A 178 2.06 6.82 -11.05
N PRO A 179 2.72 6.65 -12.21
CA PRO A 179 3.47 7.73 -12.84
C PRO A 179 2.54 8.86 -13.26
N GLU A 180 2.86 10.07 -12.83
CA GLU A 180 2.00 11.24 -13.00
C GLU A 180 2.18 11.92 -14.36
N GLN A 181 3.43 12.16 -14.73
CA GLN A 181 3.76 12.85 -15.97
C GLN A 181 3.27 12.03 -17.16
N GLY A 182 2.42 12.65 -18.00
CA GLY A 182 1.82 12.00 -19.16
C GLY A 182 0.52 11.23 -18.88
N PHE A 183 0.10 11.10 -17.60
CA PHE A 183 -1.09 10.35 -17.21
C PHE A 183 -2.02 11.21 -16.32
N PRO A 184 -2.67 12.26 -16.84
CA PRO A 184 -3.47 13.17 -16.02
C PRO A 184 -4.67 12.48 -15.36
N PRO A 185 -5.13 12.92 -14.17
CA PRO A 185 -6.28 12.31 -13.49
C PRO A 185 -7.59 12.51 -14.26
N SER A 186 -7.64 13.44 -15.22
CA SER A 186 -8.81 13.69 -16.07
C SER A 186 -9.21 12.48 -16.93
N GLY A 187 -8.28 11.56 -17.22
CA GLY A 187 -8.59 10.30 -17.91
C GLY A 187 -9.42 9.33 -17.08
N HIS A 188 -9.54 9.57 -15.77
CA HIS A 188 -10.12 8.65 -14.78
C HIS A 188 -11.41 9.19 -14.15
N LEU A 189 -11.97 10.26 -14.71
CA LEU A 189 -13.10 11.01 -14.13
C LEU A 189 -14.33 10.14 -13.83
N ASP A 190 -14.62 9.15 -14.67
CA ASP A 190 -15.83 8.35 -14.50
C ASP A 190 -15.74 7.43 -13.27
N ALA A 191 -14.58 6.80 -13.06
CA ALA A 191 -14.31 6.07 -11.82
C ALA A 191 -14.38 6.99 -10.59
N LEU A 192 -13.77 8.18 -10.65
CA LEU A 192 -13.80 9.15 -9.54
C LEU A 192 -15.23 9.64 -9.23
N ARG A 193 -16.07 9.81 -10.26
CA ARG A 193 -17.49 10.14 -10.11
C ARG A 193 -18.29 9.01 -9.48
N ILE A 194 -18.02 7.76 -9.87
CA ILE A 194 -18.65 6.57 -9.26
C ILE A 194 -18.36 6.53 -7.77
N VAL A 195 -17.08 6.64 -7.38
CA VAL A 195 -16.67 6.61 -5.97
C VAL A 195 -17.29 7.76 -5.18
N ARG A 196 -17.18 8.99 -5.68
CA ARG A 196 -17.74 10.18 -5.02
C ARG A 196 -19.26 10.09 -4.88
N GLY A 197 -19.94 9.59 -5.91
CA GLY A 197 -21.41 9.44 -5.92
C GLY A 197 -21.91 8.43 -4.88
N ALA A 198 -21.09 7.44 -4.53
CA ALA A 198 -21.38 6.47 -3.47
C ALA A 198 -20.92 6.92 -2.07
N GLY A 199 -20.35 8.13 -1.95
CA GLY A 199 -19.93 8.71 -0.68
C GLY A 199 -18.65 8.12 -0.08
N LEU A 200 -17.88 7.34 -0.86
CA LEU A 200 -16.58 6.85 -0.41
C LEU A 200 -15.53 7.99 -0.54
N PRO A 201 -14.73 8.28 0.50
CA PRO A 201 -13.65 9.26 0.44
C PRO A 201 -12.65 8.99 -0.70
N LEU A 202 -12.04 10.08 -1.18
CA LEU A 202 -11.12 10.09 -2.30
C LEU A 202 -9.81 10.78 -1.91
N THR A 203 -8.69 10.19 -2.32
CA THR A 203 -7.37 10.80 -2.35
C THR A 203 -6.76 10.59 -3.73
N LEU A 204 -5.86 11.47 -4.18
CA LEU A 204 -5.20 11.39 -5.48
C LEU A 204 -3.76 11.86 -5.31
N HIS A 205 -2.79 11.12 -5.84
CA HIS A 205 -1.45 11.66 -6.03
C HIS A 205 -1.49 12.75 -7.11
N ALA A 206 -0.93 13.93 -6.80
CA ALA A 206 -0.97 15.13 -7.65
C ALA A 206 0.16 16.12 -7.32
#